data_AF-E9FNC8-F1
#
_entry.id   AF-E9FNC8-F1
#
_cell.length_a   1.000
_cell.length_b   1.000
_cell.length_c   1.000
_cell.angle_alpha   90.00
_cell.angle_beta   90.00
_cell.angle_gamma   90.00
#
_symmetry.space_group_name_H-M   'P 1'
#
loop_
_entity.id
_entity.type
_entity.pdbx_description
1 polymer ?
#
loop_
_entity_poly.entity_id
_entity_poly.type
_entity_poly.pdbx_seq_one_letter_code
_entity_poly.pdbx_strand_id
1 'polypeptide(L)'
;MRVYKVDFDAGKITYFDDYNLIQVYHFHSFYDVCEMVFACHLPFEEMLRNVIVKEKAVPILECYIEQIMNTFLNTEGFTENDSLEFSGSVFSYPVICNAVYKIVQNSELNCKIYVTSTES
;
A
#
# COMPACT_ATOMS: atom_id res chain seq x y z
N MET A 1 -12.67 -7.71 16.87
CA MET A 1 -12.39 -6.45 16.13
C MET A 1 -11.24 -6.76 15.20
N ARG A 2 -11.49 -6.73 13.88
CA ARG A 2 -10.45 -7.05 12.89
C ARG A 2 -9.70 -5.79 12.50
N VAL A 3 -8.38 -5.87 12.53
CA VAL A 3 -7.49 -4.77 12.13
C VAL A 3 -6.55 -5.29 11.06
N TYR A 4 -6.53 -4.65 9.91
CA TYR A 4 -5.59 -4.96 8.85
C TYR A 4 -4.64 -3.77 8.68
N LYS A 5 -3.37 -4.00 8.98
CA LYS A 5 -2.30 -3.00 8.82
C LYS A 5 -1.57 -3.25 7.51
N VAL A 6 -1.68 -2.33 6.57
CA VAL A 6 -1.11 -2.42 5.22
C VAL A 6 0.09 -1.49 5.14
N ASP A 7 1.27 -2.08 4.90
CA ASP A 7 2.53 -1.38 4.70
C ASP A 7 2.99 -1.63 3.26
N PHE A 8 2.81 -0.63 2.40
CA PHE A 8 3.17 -0.73 0.98
C PHE A 8 4.67 -0.69 0.75
N ASP A 9 5.40 -0.02 1.64
CA ASP A 9 6.86 0.10 1.55
C ASP A 9 7.53 -1.20 1.98
N ALA A 10 6.99 -1.87 3.00
CA ALA A 10 7.46 -3.18 3.45
C ALA A 10 6.84 -4.37 2.69
N GLY A 11 5.89 -4.12 1.79
CA GLY A 11 5.24 -5.19 1.03
C GLY A 11 4.42 -6.14 1.89
N LYS A 12 3.67 -5.64 2.89
CA LYS A 12 3.07 -6.49 3.93
C LYS A 12 1.67 -6.08 4.36
N ILE A 13 0.79 -7.05 4.59
CA ILE A 13 -0.48 -6.86 5.32
C ILE A 13 -0.44 -7.69 6.60
N THR A 14 -0.64 -7.05 7.74
CA THR A 14 -0.73 -7.71 9.05
C THR A 14 -2.17 -7.74 9.51
N TYR A 15 -2.74 -8.92 9.69
CA TYR A 15 -4.11 -9.13 10.14
C TYR A 15 -4.15 -9.51 11.62
N PHE A 16 -4.91 -8.72 12.38
CA PHE A 16 -5.21 -8.97 13.78
C PHE A 16 -6.71 -9.21 14.00
N ASP A 17 -7.05 -10.07 14.94
CA ASP A 17 -8.40 -10.19 15.48
C ASP A 17 -8.37 -10.17 17.01
N ASP A 18 -9.11 -9.24 17.60
CA ASP A 18 -9.14 -8.98 19.05
C ASP A 18 -7.73 -8.91 19.67
N TYR A 19 -6.86 -8.11 19.03
CA TYR A 19 -5.46 -7.87 19.40
C TYR A 19 -4.50 -9.06 19.21
N ASN A 20 -4.98 -10.21 18.76
CA ASN A 20 -4.14 -11.35 18.43
C ASN A 20 -3.67 -11.25 16.99
N LEU A 21 -2.36 -11.45 16.76
CA LEU A 21 -1.83 -11.60 15.42
C LEU A 21 -2.34 -12.92 14.83
N ILE A 22 -3.12 -12.83 13.76
CA ILE A 22 -3.69 -14.00 13.09
C ILE A 22 -2.83 -14.39 11.90
N GLN A 23 -2.50 -13.41 11.04
CA GLN A 23 -1.79 -13.70 9.79
C GLN A 23 -0.96 -12.51 9.30
N VAL A 24 0.10 -12.83 8.56
CA VAL A 24 0.90 -11.87 7.82
C VAL A 24 0.91 -12.30 6.36
N TYR A 25 0.47 -11.41 5.49
CA TYR A 25 0.57 -11.56 4.03
C TYR A 25 1.73 -10.74 3.52
N HIS A 26 2.44 -11.27 2.54
CA HIS A 26 3.54 -10.59 1.86
C HIS A 26 3.21 -10.42 0.38
N PHE A 27 3.54 -9.26 -0.14
CA PHE A 27 3.47 -8.92 -1.55
C PHE A 27 4.77 -8.20 -1.95
N HIS A 28 5.11 -8.20 -3.24
CA HIS A 28 6.29 -7.49 -3.72
C HIS A 28 6.16 -6.02 -3.40
N SER A 29 7.07 -5.45 -2.60
CA SER A 29 7.02 -4.03 -2.22
C SER A 29 7.10 -3.12 -3.44
N PHE A 30 6.78 -1.83 -3.28
CA PHE A 30 7.03 -0.87 -4.36
C PHE A 30 8.51 -0.89 -4.80
N TYR A 31 9.42 -1.04 -3.84
CA TYR A 31 10.85 -1.14 -4.14
C TYR A 31 11.17 -2.38 -4.98
N ASP A 32 10.61 -3.54 -4.63
CA ASP A 32 10.78 -4.77 -5.40
C ASP A 32 10.28 -4.59 -6.84
N VAL A 33 9.13 -3.94 -7.02
CA VAL A 33 8.55 -3.67 -8.34
C VAL A 33 9.43 -2.71 -9.14
N CYS A 34 9.97 -1.67 -8.50
CA CYS A 34 10.92 -0.78 -9.16
C CYS A 34 12.17 -1.52 -9.63
N GLU A 35 12.75 -2.36 -8.78
CA GLU A 35 13.92 -3.19 -9.14
C GLU A 35 13.63 -4.14 -10.31
N MET A 36 12.45 -4.76 -10.31
CA MET A 36 12.04 -5.70 -11.37
C MET A 36 11.78 -5.03 -12.72
N VAL A 37 11.25 -3.80 -12.75
CA VAL A 37 10.82 -3.13 -13.98
C VAL A 37 11.91 -2.22 -14.58
N PHE A 38 12.79 -1.64 -13.75
CA PHE A 38 13.64 -0.50 -14.17
C PHE A 38 15.13 -0.76 -14.28
N ALA A 39 15.54 -2.04 -14.30
CA ALA A 39 16.88 -2.57 -14.56
C ALA A 39 17.66 -2.98 -13.30
N CYS A 40 17.85 -4.30 -13.18
CA CYS A 40 18.66 -5.03 -12.20
C CYS A 40 20.19 -4.78 -12.30
N HIS A 41 20.62 -3.65 -12.88
CA HIS A 41 22.04 -3.34 -13.13
C HIS A 41 22.46 -1.93 -12.67
N LEU A 42 21.54 -1.09 -12.20
CA LEU A 42 21.86 0.24 -11.66
C LEU A 42 21.79 0.26 -10.13
N PRO A 43 22.62 1.07 -9.45
CA PRO A 43 22.45 1.35 -8.02
C PRO A 43 21.06 1.93 -7.72
N PHE A 44 20.49 1.57 -6.57
CA PHE A 44 19.15 1.96 -6.12
C PHE A 44 18.81 3.45 -6.31
N GLU A 45 19.72 4.34 -5.90
CA GLU A 45 19.50 5.79 -6.01
C GLU A 45 19.37 6.26 -7.47
N GLU A 46 20.11 5.66 -8.41
CA GLU A 46 20.00 5.99 -9.83
C GLU A 46 18.72 5.45 -10.44
N MET A 47 18.26 4.28 -10.01
CA MET A 47 16.99 3.72 -10.43
C MET A 47 15.82 4.61 -9.97
N LEU A 48 15.78 4.97 -8.68
CA LEU A 48 14.77 5.90 -8.15
C LEU A 48 14.81 7.24 -8.87
N ARG A 49 16.01 7.81 -9.07
CA ARG A 49 16.18 9.05 -9.84
C ARG A 49 15.62 8.91 -11.25
N ASN A 50 15.86 7.80 -11.95
CA ASN A 50 15.33 7.59 -13.29
C ASN A 50 13.81 7.46 -13.33
N VAL A 51 13.20 6.79 -12.35
CA VAL A 51 11.74 6.63 -12.24
C VAL A 51 11.05 7.94 -11.89
N ILE A 52 11.67 8.73 -10.99
CA ILE A 52 11.22 10.08 -10.63
C ILE A 52 11.40 11.05 -11.81
N VAL A 53 12.57 11.05 -12.47
CA VAL A 53 12.89 11.93 -13.61
C VAL A 53 12.01 11.63 -14.82
N LYS A 54 11.60 10.37 -15.03
CA LYS A 54 10.64 10.01 -16.08
C LYS A 54 9.19 10.29 -15.70
N GLU A 55 8.94 10.88 -14.53
CA GLU A 55 7.60 11.18 -13.97
C GLU A 55 6.68 9.96 -13.92
N LYS A 56 7.24 8.74 -13.84
CA LYS A 56 6.45 7.50 -13.81
C LYS A 56 6.25 6.95 -12.41
N ALA A 57 7.00 7.44 -11.41
CA ALA A 57 6.90 6.97 -10.02
C ALA A 57 5.47 7.00 -9.47
N VAL A 58 4.84 8.18 -9.52
CA VAL A 58 3.49 8.40 -8.99
C VAL A 58 2.43 7.56 -9.70
N PRO A 59 2.29 7.56 -11.04
CA PRO A 59 1.26 6.75 -11.69
C PRO A 59 1.50 5.24 -11.55
N ILE A 60 2.75 4.79 -11.43
CA ILE A 60 3.04 3.38 -11.15
C ILE A 60 2.61 3.01 -9.73
N LEU A 61 2.95 3.85 -8.74
CA LEU A 61 2.51 3.68 -7.36
C LEU A 61 0.99 3.66 -7.24
N GLU A 62 0.29 4.60 -7.88
CA GLU A 62 -1.17 4.65 -7.89
C GLU A 62 -1.76 3.36 -8.45
N CYS A 63 -1.31 2.93 -9.64
CA CYS A 63 -1.80 1.70 -10.28
C CYS A 63 -1.52 0.45 -9.44
N TYR A 64 -0.35 0.39 -8.82
CA TYR A 64 0.06 -0.73 -7.97
C TYR A 64 -0.77 -0.81 -6.69
N ILE A 65 -0.98 0.33 -6.00
CA ILE A 65 -1.85 0.41 -4.82
C ILE A 65 -3.28 0.02 -5.18
N GLU A 66 -3.81 0.52 -6.30
CA GLU A 66 -5.14 0.17 -6.79
C GLU A 66 -5.30 -1.34 -7.01
N GLN A 67 -4.32 -2.01 -7.60
CA GLN A 67 -4.40 -3.45 -7.84
C GLN A 67 -4.42 -4.27 -6.55
N ILE A 68 -3.53 -3.97 -5.61
CA ILE A 68 -3.45 -4.67 -4.32
C ILE A 68 -4.74 -4.44 -3.54
N MET A 69 -5.19 -3.19 -3.46
CA MET A 69 -6.39 -2.83 -2.73
C MET A 69 -7.63 -3.44 -3.35
N ASN A 70 -7.85 -3.34 -4.66
CA ASN A 70 -9.01 -3.95 -5.29
C ASN A 70 -9.02 -5.47 -5.09
N THR A 71 -7.86 -6.13 -5.17
CA THR A 71 -7.78 -7.57 -4.92
C THR A 71 -8.19 -7.88 -3.48
N PHE A 72 -7.55 -7.21 -2.53
CA PHE A 72 -7.76 -7.41 -1.10
C PHE A 72 -9.20 -7.10 -0.66
N LEU A 73 -9.76 -5.98 -1.13
CA LEU A 73 -11.12 -5.54 -0.84
C LEU A 73 -12.19 -6.46 -1.40
N ASN A 74 -11.96 -7.05 -2.57
CA ASN A 74 -12.91 -7.99 -3.17
C ASN A 74 -12.88 -9.37 -2.50
N THR A 75 -11.78 -9.74 -1.84
CA THR A 75 -11.67 -11.02 -1.13
C THR A 75 -12.24 -10.98 0.28
N GLU A 76 -12.17 -9.84 0.95
CA GLU A 76 -12.49 -9.74 2.39
C GLU A 76 -13.87 -9.09 2.62
N GLY A 77 -14.72 -9.74 3.43
CA GLY A 77 -16.02 -9.19 3.80
C GLY A 77 -15.93 -8.21 4.96
N PHE A 78 -15.66 -6.93 4.68
CA PHE A 78 -15.54 -5.87 5.69
C PHE A 78 -16.86 -5.42 6.32
N THR A 79 -16.79 -5.04 7.59
CA THR A 79 -17.89 -4.54 8.41
C THR A 79 -17.46 -3.29 9.20
N GLU A 80 -18.43 -2.52 9.69
CA GLU A 80 -18.19 -1.25 10.41
C GLU A 80 -17.29 -1.38 11.65
N ASN A 81 -17.13 -2.60 12.16
CA ASN A 81 -16.30 -2.94 13.30
C ASN A 81 -14.84 -3.23 12.92
N ASP A 82 -14.52 -3.26 11.63
CA ASP A 82 -13.18 -3.51 11.14
C ASP A 82 -12.44 -2.20 10.89
N SER A 83 -11.10 -2.25 10.93
CA SER A 83 -10.24 -1.14 10.52
C SER A 83 -9.18 -1.54 9.51
N LEU A 84 -8.96 -0.65 8.54
CA LEU A 84 -7.86 -0.65 7.60
C LEU A 84 -6.89 0.48 7.98
N GLU A 85 -5.66 0.12 8.30
CA GLU A 85 -4.61 1.05 8.71
C GLU A 85 -3.47 1.01 7.69
N PHE A 86 -3.30 2.09 6.95
CA PHE A 86 -2.28 2.23 5.92
C PHE A 86 -1.08 3.00 6.46
N SER A 87 0.12 2.51 6.16
CA SER A 87 1.37 3.20 6.45
C SER A 87 2.26 3.30 5.21
N GLY A 88 3.03 4.38 5.15
CA GLY A 88 4.10 4.56 4.18
C GLY A 88 5.07 5.65 4.62
N SER A 89 6.26 5.63 4.04
CA SER A 89 7.28 6.65 4.20
C SER A 89 6.79 8.02 3.72
N VAL A 90 7.54 9.06 4.08
CA VAL A 90 7.29 10.44 3.64
C VAL A 90 7.15 10.56 2.11
N PHE A 91 7.83 9.69 1.35
CA PHE A 91 7.75 9.66 -0.10
C PHE A 91 6.46 9.03 -0.62
N SER A 92 6.09 7.84 -0.13
CA SER A 92 4.92 7.10 -0.63
C SER A 92 3.61 7.56 0.00
N TYR A 93 3.64 8.16 1.19
CA TYR A 93 2.47 8.59 1.95
C TYR A 93 1.48 9.46 1.15
N PRO A 94 1.89 10.53 0.44
CA PRO A 94 0.94 11.36 -0.33
C PRO A 94 0.23 10.56 -1.43
N VAL A 95 0.93 9.60 -2.04
CA VAL A 95 0.38 8.75 -3.11
C VAL A 95 -0.58 7.72 -2.54
N ILE A 96 -0.22 7.09 -1.41
CA ILE A 96 -1.08 6.16 -0.66
C ILE A 96 -2.37 6.85 -0.25
N CYS A 97 -2.28 8.05 0.33
CA CYS A 97 -3.45 8.84 0.69
C CYS A 97 -4.37 9.02 -0.51
N ASN A 98 -3.85 9.54 -1.63
CA ASN A 98 -4.65 9.83 -2.81
C ASN A 98 -5.33 8.58 -3.38
N ALA A 99 -4.57 7.48 -3.53
CA ALA A 99 -5.08 6.22 -4.06
C ALA A 99 -6.15 5.60 -3.15
N VAL A 100 -5.89 5.53 -1.83
CA VAL A 100 -6.86 5.02 -0.85
C VAL A 100 -8.13 5.87 -0.87
N TYR A 101 -8.04 7.20 -0.84
CA TYR A 101 -9.20 8.08 -0.90
C TYR A 101 -10.06 7.84 -2.16
N LYS A 102 -9.43 7.72 -3.33
CA LYS A 102 -10.13 7.42 -4.60
C LYS A 102 -10.86 6.08 -4.53
N ILE A 103 -10.20 5.03 -4.04
CA ILE A 103 -10.79 3.69 -3.97
C ILE A 103 -11.98 3.69 -3.01
N VAL A 104 -11.82 4.28 -1.83
CA VAL A 104 -12.87 4.37 -0.79
C VAL A 104 -14.07 5.17 -1.27
N GLN A 105 -13.87 6.27 -1.98
CA GLN A 105 -15.00 7.03 -2.56
C GLN A 105 -15.79 6.24 -3.60
N ASN A 106 -15.13 5.31 -4.29
CA ASN A 106 -15.72 4.50 -5.35
C ASN A 106 -16.22 3.13 -4.87
N SER A 107 -16.07 2.80 -3.58
CA SER A 107 -16.46 1.51 -3.01
C SER A 107 -17.42 1.71 -1.83
N GLU A 108 -18.41 0.84 -1.70
CA GLU A 108 -19.32 0.80 -0.54
C GLU A 108 -18.63 0.14 0.68
N LEU A 109 -17.48 0.69 1.06
CA LEU A 109 -16.59 0.12 2.06
C LEU A 109 -17.06 0.51 3.46
N ASN A 110 -17.76 -0.40 4.13
CA ASN A 110 -18.19 -0.23 5.51
C ASN A 110 -17.07 -0.64 6.46
N CYS A 111 -16.01 0.15 6.62
CA CYS A 111 -15.02 -0.04 7.69
C CYS A 111 -14.32 1.29 8.05
N LYS A 112 -13.56 1.30 9.13
CA LYS A 112 -12.78 2.48 9.55
C LYS A 112 -11.45 2.52 8.80
N ILE A 113 -11.06 3.70 8.34
CA ILE A 113 -9.85 3.86 7.52
C ILE A 113 -8.92 4.89 8.14
N TYR A 114 -7.65 4.50 8.27
CA TYR A 114 -6.59 5.34 8.81
C TYR A 114 -5.40 5.31 7.86
N VAL A 115 -4.81 6.46 7.60
CA VAL A 115 -3.56 6.57 6.82
C VAL A 115 -2.55 7.34 7.65
N THR A 116 -1.36 6.80 7.81
CA THR A 116 -0.30 7.36 8.67
C THR A 116 1.01 7.42 7.91
N SER A 117 1.75 8.52 8.10
CA SER A 117 3.12 8.62 7.63
C SER A 117 4.03 8.00 8.69
N THR A 118 4.94 7.12 8.30
CA THR A 118 6.03 6.67 9.16
C THR A 118 7.20 7.62 9.00
N GLU A 119 7.60 8.28 10.08
CA GLU A 119 8.90 8.97 10.12
C GLU A 119 9.99 7.89 10.03
N SER A 120 10.87 8.05 9.03
CA SER A 120 12.05 7.20 8.81
C SER A 120 13.11 7.44 9.88
#